data_AF-A0A5E4N0G4-F1
#
_entry.id   AF-A0A5E4N0G4-F1
#
_cell.length_a   1.000
_cell.length_b   1.000
_cell.length_c   1.000
_cell.angle_alpha   90.00
_cell.angle_beta   90.00
_cell.angle_gamma   90.00
#
_symmetry.space_group_name_H-M   'P 1'
#
loop_
_entity.id
_entity.type
_entity.pdbx_description
1 polymer ?
#
loop_
_entity_poly.entity_id
_entity_poly.type
_entity_poly.pdbx_seq_one_letter_code
_entity_poly.pdbx_strand_id
1 'polypeptide(L)'
;MVNVPKQRRTYCKKCKVHKVHKVTQYKKSKERQQSQGRRRYDRKQAGFGGQTKPIFRKKAKTTKKIVLRMECSECKYRKQIPLKRCKHFELGGDKKRKVKLFFYCSLFIII
;
A
#
# COMPACT_ATOMS: atom_id res chain seq x y z
N MET A 1 -0.21 10.56 10.87
CA MET A 1 0.81 9.91 10.02
C MET A 1 0.99 8.47 10.47
N VAL A 2 0.97 7.48 9.56
CA VAL A 2 1.37 6.10 9.88
C VAL A 2 2.70 5.80 9.20
N ASN A 3 3.71 5.49 10.00
CA ASN A 3 5.06 5.14 9.53
C ASN A 3 5.30 3.65 9.74
N VAL A 4 5.71 2.95 8.68
CA VAL A 4 6.08 1.53 8.72
C VAL A 4 7.55 1.36 8.31
N PRO A 5 8.35 0.57 9.05
CA PRO A 5 9.76 0.37 8.69
C PRO A 5 9.90 -0.41 7.37
N LYS A 6 10.96 -0.09 6.60
CA LYS A 6 11.29 -0.77 5.33
C LYS A 6 11.73 -2.23 5.52
N GLN A 7 12.14 -2.60 6.74
CA GLN A 7 12.49 -3.97 7.11
C GLN A 7 11.77 -4.38 8.39
N ARG A 8 11.26 -5.62 8.43
CA ARG A 8 10.60 -6.18 9.62
C ARG A 8 10.94 -7.66 9.76
N ARG A 9 11.31 -8.10 10.97
CA ARG A 9 11.43 -9.54 11.29
C ARG A 9 10.04 -10.13 11.51
N THR A 10 9.69 -11.16 10.74
CA THR A 10 8.39 -11.84 10.84
C THR A 10 8.52 -13.30 10.43
N TYR A 11 7.56 -14.13 10.80
CA TYR A 11 7.51 -15.53 10.41
C TYR A 11 7.41 -15.71 8.89
N CYS A 12 8.25 -16.58 8.33
CA CYS A 12 8.20 -16.97 6.92
C CYS A 12 7.66 -18.39 6.78
N LYS A 13 6.57 -18.58 6.02
CA LYS A 13 5.92 -19.89 5.85
C LYS A 13 6.82 -20.93 5.16
N LYS A 14 7.67 -20.51 4.21
CA LYS A 14 8.58 -21.41 3.50
C LYS A 14 9.76 -21.86 4.36
N CYS A 15 10.40 -20.91 5.06
CA CYS A 15 11.54 -21.22 5.92
C CYS A 15 11.15 -21.77 7.30
N LYS A 16 9.87 -21.66 7.67
CA LYS A 16 9.32 -22.01 8.99
C LYS A 16 9.99 -21.32 10.19
N VAL A 17 10.74 -20.24 9.95
CA VAL A 17 11.44 -19.45 10.97
C VAL A 17 11.20 -17.95 10.78
N HIS A 18 11.51 -17.16 11.81
CA HIS A 18 11.42 -15.70 11.78
C HIS A 18 12.63 -15.11 11.06
N LYS A 19 12.39 -14.53 9.88
CA LYS A 19 13.43 -13.91 9.04
C LYS A 19 13.14 -12.44 8.79
N VAL A 20 14.16 -11.72 8.33
CA VAL A 20 14.02 -10.32 7.91
C VAL A 20 13.24 -10.29 6.59
N HIS A 21 12.24 -9.43 6.52
CA HIS A 21 11.44 -9.20 5.32
C HIS A 21 11.59 -7.76 4.87
N LYS A 22 11.78 -7.56 3.56
CA LYS A 22 11.71 -6.26 2.89
C LYS A 22 10.24 -5.88 2.72
N VAL A 23 9.87 -4.70 3.22
CA VAL A 23 8.50 -4.19 3.21
C VAL A 23 8.33 -3.22 2.04
N THR A 24 7.36 -3.48 1.18
CA THR A 24 7.00 -2.61 0.06
C THR A 24 5.49 -2.37 0.05
N GLN A 25 5.05 -1.26 -0.56
CA GLN A 25 3.63 -1.04 -0.78
C GLN A 25 3.13 -1.88 -1.96
N TYR A 26 2.01 -2.57 -1.78
CA TYR A 26 1.36 -3.27 -2.88
C TYR A 26 0.77 -2.28 -3.89
N LYS A 27 1.07 -2.48 -5.17
CA LYS A 27 0.44 -1.80 -6.30
C LYS A 27 -0.38 -2.81 -7.09
N LYS A 28 -1.61 -2.43 -7.48
CA LYS A 28 -2.44 -3.26 -8.35
C LYS A 28 -1.80 -3.27 -9.75
N SER A 29 -1.62 -4.46 -10.31
CA SER A 29 -1.12 -4.65 -11.68
C SER A 29 -2.17 -4.24 -12.73
N LYS A 30 -1.71 -4.04 -13.98
CA LYS A 30 -2.58 -3.84 -15.15
C LYS A 30 -3.52 -5.03 -15.32
N GLU A 31 -4.75 -4.76 -15.74
CA GLU A 31 -5.75 -5.80 -16.03
C GLU A 31 -5.34 -6.63 -17.25
N ARG A 32 -5.57 -7.95 -17.19
CA ARG A 32 -5.32 -8.88 -18.30
C ARG A 32 -6.53 -8.93 -19.23
N GLN A 33 -6.33 -8.56 -20.50
CA GLN A 33 -7.39 -8.54 -21.52
C GLN A 33 -7.98 -9.93 -21.81
N GLN A 34 -7.13 -10.96 -21.78
CA GLN A 34 -7.54 -12.34 -22.07
C GLN A 34 -8.28 -13.03 -20.90
N SER A 35 -8.52 -12.32 -19.79
CA SER A 35 -9.30 -12.87 -18.67
C SER A 35 -10.74 -13.17 -19.12
N GLN A 36 -11.32 -14.27 -18.62
CA GLN A 36 -12.66 -14.71 -19.03
C GLN A 36 -13.73 -13.62 -18.83
N GLY A 37 -13.65 -12.88 -17.71
CA GLY A 37 -14.57 -11.79 -17.41
C GLY A 37 -14.47 -10.64 -18.41
N ARG A 38 -13.24 -10.27 -18.78
CA ARG A 38 -13.00 -9.21 -19.76
C ARG A 38 -13.45 -9.62 -21.16
N ARG A 39 -13.09 -10.83 -21.62
CA ARG A 39 -13.56 -11.39 -22.90
C ARG A 39 -15.09 -11.41 -23.00
N ARG A 40 -15.78 -11.82 -21.92
CA ARG A 40 -17.25 -11.82 -21.84
C ARG A 40 -17.82 -10.41 -21.88
N TYR A 41 -17.19 -9.46 -21.19
CA TYR A 41 -17.60 -8.05 -21.18
C TYR A 41 -17.48 -7.43 -22.58
N ASP A 42 -16.33 -7.60 -23.22
CA ASP A 42 -16.06 -7.04 -24.55
C ASP A 42 -17.01 -7.63 -25.60
N ARG A 43 -17.28 -8.94 -25.54
CA ARG A 43 -18.29 -9.58 -26.40
C ARG A 43 -19.70 -9.06 -26.15
N LYS A 44 -20.07 -8.80 -24.88
CA LYS A 44 -21.38 -8.24 -24.53
C LYS A 44 -21.51 -6.79 -25.00
N GLN A 45 -20.40 -6.05 -24.99
CA GLN A 45 -20.35 -4.64 -25.34
C GLN A 45 -20.29 -4.39 -26.86
N ALA A 46 -19.99 -5.42 -27.66
CA ALA A 46 -19.94 -5.33 -29.12
C ALA A 46 -21.34 -5.22 -29.74
N GLY A 47 -21.46 -4.44 -30.82
CA GLY A 47 -22.71 -4.17 -31.51
C GLY A 47 -23.46 -2.95 -30.98
N PHE A 48 -24.76 -2.88 -31.24
CA PHE A 48 -25.64 -1.79 -30.82
C PHE A 48 -26.25 -2.06 -29.43
N GLY A 49 -26.72 -1.02 -28.75
CA GLY A 49 -27.38 -1.15 -27.43
C GLY A 49 -26.67 -0.45 -26.26
N GLY A 50 -25.62 0.33 -26.53
CA GLY A 50 -24.99 1.22 -25.54
C GLY A 50 -24.27 0.50 -24.40
N GLN A 51 -24.30 1.06 -23.19
CA GLN A 51 -23.56 0.54 -22.05
C GLN A 51 -24.27 -0.64 -21.38
N THR A 52 -23.68 -1.84 -21.44
CA THR A 52 -24.37 -3.09 -21.06
C THR A 52 -24.21 -3.53 -19.59
N LYS A 53 -23.39 -2.82 -18.82
CA LYS A 53 -23.09 -3.09 -17.41
C LYS A 53 -23.08 -1.81 -16.58
N PRO A 54 -23.54 -1.85 -15.32
CA PRO A 54 -23.68 -0.66 -14.49
C PRO A 54 -22.31 -0.07 -14.13
N ILE A 55 -22.19 1.25 -14.23
CA ILE A 55 -21.03 2.02 -13.77
C ILE A 55 -21.35 2.59 -12.38
N PHE A 56 -20.52 2.25 -11.40
CA PHE A 56 -20.71 2.74 -10.03
C PHE A 56 -20.26 4.20 -9.89
N ARG A 57 -21.22 5.12 -9.66
CA ARG A 57 -20.97 6.57 -9.53
C ARG A 57 -20.84 7.07 -8.08
N LYS A 58 -21.56 6.49 -7.13
CA LYS A 58 -21.69 7.00 -5.74
C LYS A 58 -20.56 6.51 -4.80
N LYS A 59 -19.31 6.95 -5.00
CA LYS A 59 -18.18 6.55 -4.15
C LYS A 59 -18.13 7.33 -2.83
N ALA A 60 -18.42 6.67 -1.70
CA ALA A 60 -18.38 7.30 -0.37
C ALA A 60 -17.02 7.25 0.33
N LYS A 61 -16.14 6.28 -0.01
CA LYS A 61 -14.87 6.09 0.72
C LYS A 61 -13.75 6.93 0.12
N THR A 62 -13.14 7.77 0.96
CA THR A 62 -12.01 8.65 0.59
C THR A 62 -10.65 7.97 0.62
N THR A 63 -10.48 6.92 1.44
CA THR A 63 -9.21 6.21 1.63
C THR A 63 -9.31 4.74 1.25
N LYS A 64 -8.19 4.10 0.94
CA LYS A 64 -8.08 2.66 0.65
C LYS A 64 -7.40 1.94 1.83
N LYS A 65 -7.64 0.63 1.96
CA LYS A 65 -6.81 -0.21 2.86
C LYS A 65 -5.45 -0.40 2.20
N ILE A 66 -4.38 -0.06 2.90
CA ILE A 66 -3.02 -0.19 2.40
C ILE A 66 -2.57 -1.63 2.65
N VAL A 67 -2.08 -2.29 1.61
CA VAL A 67 -1.55 -3.65 1.72
C VAL A 67 -0.04 -3.59 1.60
N LEU A 68 0.65 -4.21 2.55
CA LEU A 68 2.10 -4.36 2.54
C LEU A 68 2.46 -5.67 1.84
N ARG A 69 3.41 -5.61 0.93
CA ARG A 69 4.07 -6.77 0.33
C ARG A 69 5.38 -6.99 1.07
N MET A 70 5.43 -8.07 1.83
CA MET A 70 6.59 -8.49 2.62
C MET A 70 7.33 -9.57 1.83
N GLU A 71 8.57 -9.30 1.44
CA GLU A 71 9.43 -10.24 0.72
C GLU A 71 10.54 -10.76 1.65
N CYS A 72 10.64 -12.07 1.82
CA CYS A 72 11.70 -12.69 2.62
C CYS A 72 13.06 -12.53 1.91
N SER A 73 14.10 -12.17 2.65
CA SER A 73 15.45 -11.97 2.11
C SER A 73 16.05 -13.22 1.46
N GLU A 74 15.79 -14.41 2.02
CA GLU A 74 16.43 -15.66 1.60
C GLU A 74 15.61 -16.41 0.55
N CYS A 75 14.37 -16.83 0.89
CA CYS A 75 13.54 -17.65 0.01
C CYS A 75 12.70 -16.85 -1.01
N LYS A 76 12.78 -15.52 -0.99
CA LYS A 76 11.99 -14.59 -1.83
C LYS A 76 10.47 -14.81 -1.76
N TYR A 77 10.00 -15.51 -0.72
CA TYR A 77 8.57 -15.70 -0.48
C TYR A 77 7.91 -14.36 -0.17
N ARG A 78 6.75 -14.15 -0.77
CA ARG A 78 5.99 -12.91 -0.66
C ARG A 78 4.70 -13.18 0.09
N LYS A 79 4.45 -12.40 1.14
CA LYS A 79 3.17 -12.38 1.85
C LYS A 79 2.55 -10.99 1.85
N GLN A 80 1.23 -10.93 1.88
CA GLN A 80 0.47 -9.69 1.87
C GLN A 80 -0.17 -9.48 3.25
N ILE A 81 0.01 -8.30 3.83
CA ILE A 81 -0.60 -7.93 5.12
C ILE A 81 -1.39 -6.63 4.93
N PRO A 82 -2.72 -6.66 5.10
CA PRO A 82 -3.53 -5.45 5.06
C PRO A 82 -3.40 -4.66 6.37
N LEU A 83 -3.33 -3.33 6.26
CA LEU A 83 -3.44 -2.40 7.38
C LEU A 83 -4.87 -1.84 7.49
N LYS A 84 -5.14 -1.16 8.61
CA LYS A 84 -6.34 -0.32 8.75
C LYS A 84 -6.28 0.85 7.74
N ARG A 85 -7.42 1.51 7.49
CA ARG A 85 -7.49 2.65 6.57
C ARG A 85 -6.75 3.85 7.17
N CYS A 86 -5.91 4.51 6.38
CA CYS A 86 -5.13 5.67 6.78
C CYS A 86 -5.17 6.73 5.67
N LYS A 87 -5.12 8.02 6.02
CA LYS A 87 -5.02 9.12 5.04
C LYS A 87 -3.58 9.31 4.54
N HIS A 88 -2.63 9.41 5.45
CA HIS A 88 -1.20 9.58 5.15
C HIS A 88 -0.40 8.37 5.62
N PHE A 89 0.39 7.80 4.71
CA PHE A 89 1.17 6.60 4.92
C PHE A 89 2.55 6.74 4.31
N GLU A 90 3.57 6.45 5.12
CA GLU A 90 4.98 6.62 4.76
C GLU A 90 5.75 5.33 5.06
N LEU A 91 6.68 4.97 4.16
CA LEU A 91 7.59 3.84 4.35
C LEU A 91 8.97 4.33 4.77
N GLY A 92 9.37 4.02 5.99
CA GLY A 92 10.71 4.32 6.50
C GLY A 92 10.95 5.81 6.71
N GLY A 93 9.95 6.54 7.17
CA GLY A 93 10.13 7.91 7.65
C GLY A 93 10.92 7.95 8.95
N ASP A 94 11.34 9.15 9.35
CA ASP A 94 12.11 9.34 10.58
C ASP A 94 11.34 8.89 11.81
N LYS A 95 12.07 8.26 12.74
CA LYS A 95 11.52 7.92 14.05
C LYS A 95 11.34 9.22 14.84
N LYS A 96 10.16 9.41 15.43
CA LYS A 96 9.91 10.53 16.33
C LYS A 96 10.91 10.48 17.49
N ARG A 97 11.65 11.57 17.71
CA ARG A 97 12.56 11.71 18.87
C ARG A 97 11.73 12.00 20.12
N LYS A 98 12.16 11.50 21.30
CA LYS A 98 11.36 11.57 22.53
C LYS A 98 11.18 13.00 23.07
N VAL A 99 12.17 13.89 22.92
CA VAL A 99 12.02 15.34 23.12
C VAL A 99 13.13 16.00 22.31
N LYS A 100 12.79 16.95 21.44
CA LYS A 100 13.73 17.99 21.05
C LYS A 100 13.11 19.28 21.54
N LEU A 101 13.83 19.97 22.42
CA LEU A 101 13.57 21.36 22.75
C LEU A 101 13.18 22.07 21.45
N PHE A 102 11.97 22.63 21.41
CA PHE A 102 11.60 23.54 20.34
C PHE A 102 12.66 24.64 20.41
N PHE A 103 13.63 24.62 19.49
CA PHE A 103 14.49 25.77 19.25
C PHE A 103 13.56 26.84 18.69
N TYR A 104 12.85 27.53 19.58
CA TYR A 104 12.44 28.89 19.34
C TYR A 104 13.74 29.66 19.20
N CYS A 105 14.19 29.78 17.97
CA CYS A 105 15.14 30.78 17.53
C CYS A 105 14.43 32.14 17.71
N SER A 106 14.28 32.59 18.95
CA SER A 106 14.07 34.00 19.23
C SER A 106 15.41 34.67 18.99
N LEU A 107 15.62 35.06 17.72
CA LEU A 107 16.35 36.28 17.38
C LEU A 107 15.92 37.35 18.38
N PHE A 108 16.76 37.69 19.35
CA PHE A 108 16.80 38.95 20.08
C PHE A 108 17.88 38.78 21.14
N ILE A 109 19.13 39.10 20.78
CA ILE A 109 20.22 39.58 21.64
C ILE A 109 21.44 39.70 20.70
N ILE A 110 21.98 40.92 20.62
CA ILE A 110 23.19 41.39 19.86
C ILE A 110 22.91 41.88 18.43
N ILE A 111 22.28 43.06 18.28
CA ILE A 111 22.88 44.41 18.10
C ILE A 111 21.72 45.41 18.09
#